data_AF-B1ZNU1-F1
#
_entry.id   AF-B1ZNU1-F1
#
_cell.length_a   1.000
_cell.length_b   1.000
_cell.length_c   1.000
_cell.angle_alpha   90.00
_cell.angle_beta   90.00
_cell.angle_gamma   90.00
#
_symmetry.space_group_name_H-M   'P 1'
#
loop_
_entity.id
_entity.type
_entity.pdbx_description
1 polymer ?
#
loop_
_entity_poly.entity_id
_entity_poly.type
_entity_poly.pdbx_seq_one_letter_code
_entity_poly.pdbx_strand_id
1 'polypeptide(L)'
;MTRRTAVKLALVGLTGAAVGVGSIPLIRSIPATAPRRFRHFSDDDAALLIEICEQIIPGDDLPGATETGAIHFIDRQLGGRHRKHQPTYHRGLESFRQTCTQVYGRAFHELAPVQKIELLQAVETGRVPKELWPDVSAPAFFNVVLAHTMQSFYGSPRHGGNRGYASYRMLGLDQPVIAGQNRYPKA
;
A
#
# COMPACT_ATOMS: atom_id res chain seq x y z
N MET A 1 7.23 11.72 15.07
CA MET A 1 5.81 11.61 15.50
C MET A 1 5.07 12.87 15.09
N THR A 2 4.16 12.82 14.10
CA THR A 2 2.95 13.67 14.07
C THR A 2 1.97 13.21 12.99
N ARG A 3 0.86 12.58 13.42
CA ARG A 3 -0.42 12.53 12.71
C ARG A 3 -1.23 13.77 13.10
N ARG A 4 -1.59 14.65 12.15
CA ARG A 4 -2.66 15.68 12.31
C ARG A 4 -3.28 15.92 10.92
N THR A 5 -4.43 15.38 10.54
CA THR A 5 -5.82 15.47 11.05
C THR A 5 -6.56 16.74 10.65
N ALA A 6 -7.64 16.48 9.89
CA ALA A 6 -8.95 17.16 9.84
C ALA A 6 -9.13 18.48 9.07
N VAL A 7 -9.80 18.30 7.93
CA VAL A 7 -10.76 19.22 7.31
C VAL A 7 -11.80 19.69 8.35
N LYS A 8 -11.97 21.00 8.50
CA LYS A 8 -13.12 21.63 9.16
C LYS A 8 -13.96 22.35 8.11
N LEU A 9 -15.10 21.77 7.76
CA LEU A 9 -16.19 22.47 7.09
C LEU A 9 -17.19 22.88 8.18
N ALA A 10 -17.37 24.18 8.42
CA ALA A 10 -18.41 24.70 9.29
C ALA A 10 -19.43 25.46 8.43
N LEU A 11 -20.66 24.95 8.45
CA LEU A 11 -21.84 25.48 7.78
C LEU A 11 -22.33 26.70 8.57
N VAL A 12 -22.35 27.89 7.96
CA VAL A 12 -23.04 29.06 8.53
C VAL A 12 -24.51 28.97 8.11
N GLY A 13 -25.39 28.64 9.05
CA GLY A 13 -26.82 28.81 8.91
C GLY A 13 -27.20 30.27 9.23
N LEU A 14 -27.95 30.92 8.36
CA LEU A 14 -28.62 32.18 8.66
C LEU A 14 -30.05 32.13 8.14
N THR A 15 -30.97 32.22 9.09
CA THR A 15 -32.41 32.33 8.95
C THR A 15 -32.79 33.61 8.20
N GLY A 16 -33.59 33.48 7.13
CA GLY A 16 -34.19 34.61 6.43
C GLY A 16 -35.20 34.14 5.37
N ALA A 17 -36.48 34.40 5.60
CA ALA A 17 -37.57 34.06 4.69
C ALA A 17 -37.60 34.99 3.47
N ALA A 18 -37.61 34.42 2.26
CA ALA A 18 -38.07 35.09 1.05
C ALA A 18 -38.58 34.05 0.03
N VAL A 19 -39.88 34.11 -0.26
CA VAL A 19 -40.54 33.34 -1.32
C VAL A 19 -40.05 33.89 -2.66
N GLY A 20 -39.24 33.12 -3.39
CA GLY A 20 -38.81 33.42 -4.74
C GLY A 20 -38.74 32.14 -5.54
N VAL A 21 -39.53 32.05 -6.61
CA VAL A 21 -39.51 30.94 -7.58
C VAL A 21 -38.20 31.06 -8.36
N GLY A 22 -37.14 30.52 -7.80
CA GLY A 22 -35.82 30.41 -8.42
C GLY A 22 -35.48 28.94 -8.57
N SER A 23 -35.43 28.47 -9.81
CA SER A 23 -34.98 27.13 -10.17
C SER A 23 -33.53 26.94 -9.71
N ILE A 24 -33.34 26.32 -8.54
CA ILE A 24 -32.01 25.91 -8.09
C ILE A 24 -31.59 24.74 -9.00
N PRO A 25 -30.52 24.86 -9.80
CA PRO A 25 -29.96 23.69 -10.45
C PRO A 25 -29.50 22.74 -9.33
N LEU A 26 -30.11 21.55 -9.27
CA LEU A 26 -29.60 20.43 -8.51
C LEU A 26 -28.20 20.12 -9.06
N ILE A 27 -27.18 20.72 -8.46
CA ILE A 27 -25.79 20.28 -8.59
C ILE A 27 -25.81 18.88 -8.00
N ARG A 28 -25.92 17.88 -8.89
CA ARG A 28 -25.76 16.48 -8.57
C ARG A 28 -24.33 16.35 -8.06
N SER A 29 -24.17 16.31 -6.74
CA SER A 29 -22.90 15.98 -6.13
C SER A 29 -22.49 14.63 -6.69
N ILE A 30 -21.42 14.61 -7.48
CA ILE A 30 -20.78 13.37 -7.88
C ILE A 30 -20.34 12.75 -6.55
N PRO A 31 -20.89 11.59 -6.14
CA PRO A 31 -20.43 10.96 -4.91
C PRO A 31 -18.92 10.80 -5.05
N ALA A 32 -18.19 11.29 -4.05
CA ALA A 32 -16.75 11.06 -3.94
C ALA A 32 -16.53 9.58 -4.25
N THR A 33 -15.72 9.31 -5.28
CA THR A 33 -15.49 7.97 -5.80
C THR A 33 -15.21 7.07 -4.61
N ALA A 34 -16.11 6.10 -4.36
CA ALA A 34 -15.94 5.16 -3.24
C ALA A 34 -14.48 4.66 -3.28
N PRO A 35 -13.79 4.62 -2.12
CA PRO A 35 -12.38 4.21 -2.09
C PRO A 35 -12.27 2.90 -2.86
N ARG A 36 -11.39 2.87 -3.87
CA ARG A 36 -11.23 1.68 -4.71
C ARG A 36 -10.84 0.53 -3.77
N ARG A 37 -11.78 -0.39 -3.55
CA ARG A 37 -11.51 -1.63 -2.82
C ARG A 37 -10.34 -2.34 -3.51
N PHE A 38 -9.45 -2.90 -2.71
CA PHE A 38 -8.37 -3.76 -3.22
C PHE A 38 -8.99 -4.94 -4.00
N ARG A 39 -8.31 -5.36 -5.07
CA ARG A 39 -8.82 -6.41 -5.95
C ARG A 39 -8.52 -7.80 -5.43
N HIS A 40 -7.38 -7.95 -4.73
CA HIS A 40 -6.85 -9.22 -4.28
C HIS A 40 -6.68 -9.31 -2.76
N PHE A 41 -6.80 -8.19 -2.05
CA PHE A 41 -6.66 -8.17 -0.59
C PHE A 41 -7.96 -7.76 0.09
N SER A 42 -8.21 -8.31 1.28
CA SER A 42 -9.15 -7.71 2.22
C SER A 42 -8.56 -6.42 2.79
N ASP A 43 -9.40 -5.59 3.43
CA ASP A 43 -8.92 -4.35 4.05
C ASP A 43 -7.91 -4.64 5.18
N ASP A 44 -8.12 -5.72 5.94
CA ASP A 44 -7.23 -6.15 7.02
C ASP A 44 -5.89 -6.68 6.51
N ASP A 45 -5.92 -7.52 5.45
CA ASP A 45 -4.71 -8.05 4.83
C ASP A 45 -3.90 -6.91 4.17
N ALA A 46 -4.58 -5.93 3.56
CA ALA A 46 -3.94 -4.76 3.01
C ALA A 46 -3.32 -3.88 4.11
N ALA A 47 -4.01 -3.66 5.24
CA ALA A 47 -3.48 -2.90 6.36
C ALA A 47 -2.22 -3.54 6.95
N LEU A 48 -2.23 -4.88 7.14
CA LEU A 48 -1.06 -5.63 7.57
C LEU A 48 0.10 -5.50 6.57
N LEU A 49 -0.18 -5.68 5.28
CA LEU A 49 0.85 -5.62 4.24
C LEU A 49 1.44 -4.21 4.09
N ILE A 50 0.64 -3.16 4.28
CA ILE A 50 1.12 -1.77 4.35
C ILE A 50 2.15 -1.63 5.47
N GLU A 51 1.85 -2.12 6.67
CA GLU A 51 2.80 -2.04 7.79
C GLU A 51 4.08 -2.82 7.54
N ILE A 52 3.98 -4.03 6.95
CA ILE A 52 5.16 -4.83 6.59
C ILE A 52 6.01 -4.07 5.56
N CYS A 53 5.40 -3.49 4.52
CA CYS A 53 6.12 -2.73 3.50
C CYS A 53 6.79 -1.49 4.09
N GLU A 54 6.16 -0.82 5.05
CA GLU A 54 6.72 0.34 5.74
C GLU A 54 7.94 -0.03 6.59
N GLN A 55 8.04 -1.25 7.12
CA GLN A 55 9.26 -1.70 7.78
C GLN A 55 10.41 -1.97 6.79
N ILE A 56 10.11 -2.27 5.53
CA ILE A 56 11.12 -2.54 4.49
C ILE A 56 11.67 -1.24 3.91
N ILE A 57 10.79 -0.28 3.59
CA ILE A 57 11.17 1.07 3.13
C ILE A 57 10.41 2.07 4.01
N PRO A 58 10.98 2.45 5.17
CA PRO A 58 10.34 3.40 6.07
C PRO A 58 10.34 4.80 5.48
N GLY A 59 9.30 5.57 5.74
CA GLY A 59 9.31 7.01 5.52
C GLY A 59 10.21 7.72 6.53
N ASP A 60 11.09 8.57 6.03
CA ASP A 60 11.97 9.45 6.81
C ASP A 60 11.81 10.91 6.31
N ASP A 61 12.91 11.58 5.93
CA ASP A 61 12.84 12.85 5.21
C ASP A 61 12.24 12.69 3.80
N LEU A 62 12.24 11.46 3.26
CA LEU A 62 11.66 11.09 1.99
C LEU A 62 10.47 10.14 2.16
N PRO A 63 9.56 10.08 1.16
CA PRO A 63 8.39 9.22 1.24
C PRO A 63 8.72 7.72 1.30
N GLY A 64 8.10 7.01 2.24
CA GLY A 64 8.25 5.56 2.44
C GLY A 64 7.39 4.70 1.51
N ALA A 65 7.36 3.39 1.77
CA ALA A 65 6.58 2.42 0.99
C ALA A 65 5.08 2.75 0.96
N THR A 66 4.51 3.18 2.09
CA THR A 66 3.09 3.52 2.20
C THR A 66 2.75 4.73 1.32
N GLU A 67 3.51 5.80 1.46
CA GLU A 67 3.29 7.06 0.75
C GLU A 67 3.50 6.90 -0.76
N THR A 68 4.52 6.12 -1.14
CA THR A 68 4.80 5.81 -2.54
C THR A 68 3.84 4.80 -3.16
N GLY A 69 2.96 4.18 -2.38
CA GLY A 69 1.86 3.36 -2.88
C GLY A 69 2.21 1.88 -3.12
N ALA A 70 3.13 1.30 -2.33
CA ALA A 70 3.53 -0.11 -2.41
C ALA A 70 2.34 -1.08 -2.52
N ILE A 71 1.36 -0.95 -1.63
CA ILE A 71 0.18 -1.83 -1.62
C ILE A 71 -0.59 -1.83 -2.95
N HIS A 72 -0.70 -0.67 -3.61
CA HIS A 72 -1.44 -0.55 -4.86
C HIS A 72 -0.68 -1.11 -6.06
N PHE A 73 0.65 -1.01 -6.04
CA PHE A 73 1.48 -1.74 -7.00
C PHE A 73 1.27 -3.24 -6.81
N ILE A 74 1.41 -3.76 -5.60
CA ILE A 74 1.29 -5.20 -5.32
C ILE A 74 -0.08 -5.71 -5.75
N ASP A 75 -1.17 -5.09 -5.28
CA ASP A 75 -2.55 -5.47 -5.65
C ASP A 75 -2.74 -5.48 -7.17
N ARG A 76 -2.31 -4.43 -7.87
CA ARG A 76 -2.42 -4.36 -9.34
C ARG A 76 -1.62 -5.47 -10.02
N GLN A 77 -0.39 -5.72 -9.57
CA GLN A 77 0.50 -6.67 -10.22
C GLN A 77 0.08 -8.13 -9.99
N LEU A 78 -0.58 -8.42 -8.87
CA LEU A 78 -1.21 -9.73 -8.62
C LEU A 78 -2.33 -10.04 -9.61
N GLY A 79 -2.98 -9.04 -10.20
CA GLY A 79 -3.90 -9.23 -11.32
C GLY A 79 -3.22 -9.46 -12.68
N GLY A 80 -1.90 -9.26 -12.75
CA GLY A 80 -1.12 -9.30 -13.98
C GLY A 80 0.03 -10.30 -13.93
N ARG A 81 1.27 -9.82 -14.12
CA ARG A 81 2.47 -10.68 -14.21
C ARG A 81 2.76 -11.47 -12.94
N HIS A 82 2.33 -10.97 -11.79
CA HIS A 82 2.60 -11.57 -10.48
C HIS A 82 1.47 -12.48 -9.99
N ARG A 83 0.49 -12.84 -10.85
CA ARG A 83 -0.64 -13.72 -10.49
C ARG A 83 -0.24 -15.01 -9.79
N LYS A 84 0.89 -15.61 -10.19
CA LYS A 84 1.44 -16.83 -9.58
C LYS A 84 1.75 -16.70 -8.08
N HIS A 85 1.90 -15.48 -7.56
CA HIS A 85 2.20 -15.21 -6.16
C HIS A 85 0.95 -15.02 -5.28
N GLN A 86 -0.27 -14.99 -5.84
CA GLN A 86 -1.50 -14.84 -5.05
C GLN A 86 -1.60 -15.86 -3.91
N PRO A 87 -1.36 -17.18 -4.12
CA PRO A 87 -1.44 -18.15 -3.02
C PRO A 87 -0.41 -17.87 -1.91
N THR A 88 0.80 -17.46 -2.27
CA THR A 88 1.86 -17.09 -1.32
C THR A 88 1.43 -15.92 -0.44
N TYR A 89 0.79 -14.89 -1.02
CA TYR A 89 0.27 -13.76 -0.25
C TYR A 89 -0.85 -14.17 0.69
N HIS A 90 -1.88 -14.88 0.20
CA HIS A 90 -3.02 -15.27 1.03
C HIS A 90 -2.60 -16.18 2.19
N ARG A 91 -1.83 -17.24 1.92
CA ARG A 91 -1.37 -18.17 2.96
C ARG A 91 -0.35 -17.53 3.90
N GLY A 92 0.54 -16.70 3.36
CA GLY A 92 1.57 -16.05 4.15
C GLY A 92 1.02 -14.99 5.09
N LEU A 93 0.06 -14.17 4.64
CA LEU A 93 -0.59 -13.16 5.50
C LEU A 93 -1.42 -13.81 6.61
N GLU A 94 -2.14 -14.90 6.31
CA GLU A 94 -2.84 -15.68 7.33
C GLU A 94 -1.87 -16.25 8.38
N SER A 95 -0.80 -16.93 7.93
CA SER A 95 0.23 -17.51 8.80
C SER A 95 0.93 -16.43 9.63
N PHE A 96 1.17 -15.25 9.05
CA PHE A 96 1.76 -14.10 9.74
C PHE A 96 0.83 -13.57 10.83
N ARG A 97 -0.47 -13.39 10.55
CA ARG A 97 -1.46 -12.99 11.57
C ARG A 97 -1.54 -14.00 12.70
N GLN A 98 -1.58 -15.29 12.39
CA GLN A 98 -1.58 -16.35 13.39
C GLN A 98 -0.30 -16.33 14.24
N THR A 99 0.86 -16.09 13.63
CA THR A 99 2.14 -15.95 14.34
C THR A 99 2.10 -14.77 15.32
N CYS A 100 1.53 -13.62 14.92
CA CYS A 100 1.36 -12.47 15.81
C CYS A 100 0.52 -12.85 17.04
N THR A 101 -0.65 -13.46 16.82
CA THR A 101 -1.57 -13.85 17.89
C THR A 101 -0.97 -14.93 18.80
N GLN A 102 -0.31 -15.95 18.25
CA GLN A 102 0.19 -17.08 19.03
C GLN A 102 1.48 -16.76 19.81
N VAL A 103 2.39 -15.96 19.22
CA VAL A 103 3.68 -15.65 19.86
C VAL A 103 3.59 -14.41 20.76
N TYR A 104 2.82 -13.40 20.37
CA TYR A 104 2.77 -12.11 21.07
C TYR A 104 1.40 -11.80 21.69
N GLY A 105 0.35 -12.57 21.38
CA GLY A 105 -1.00 -12.32 21.88
C GLY A 105 -1.66 -11.05 21.35
N ARG A 106 -1.11 -10.45 20.28
CA ARG A 106 -1.50 -9.13 19.76
C ARG A 106 -1.44 -9.09 18.24
N ALA A 107 -2.16 -8.15 17.63
CA ALA A 107 -2.04 -7.89 16.20
C ALA A 107 -0.71 -7.17 15.88
N PHE A 108 -0.22 -7.31 14.65
CA PHE A 108 1.07 -6.73 14.24
C PHE A 108 1.17 -5.23 14.51
N HIS A 109 0.09 -4.47 14.25
CA HIS A 109 0.05 -3.03 14.45
C HIS A 109 0.16 -2.59 15.92
N GLU A 110 -0.14 -3.49 16.86
CA GLU A 110 -0.11 -3.27 18.31
C GLU A 110 1.25 -3.67 18.93
N LEU A 111 2.14 -4.30 18.16
CA LEU A 111 3.46 -4.70 18.63
C LEU A 111 4.37 -3.48 18.81
N ALA A 112 5.26 -3.55 19.80
CA ALA A 112 6.31 -2.55 19.96
C ALA A 112 7.25 -2.55 18.73
N PRO A 113 7.88 -1.41 18.37
CA PRO A 113 8.74 -1.32 17.20
C PRO A 113 9.84 -2.41 17.14
N VAL A 114 10.45 -2.72 18.28
CA VAL A 114 11.47 -3.78 18.38
C VAL A 114 10.87 -5.16 18.06
N GLN A 115 9.68 -5.46 18.59
CA GLN A 115 9.00 -6.74 18.33
C GLN A 115 8.58 -6.90 16.86
N LYS A 116 8.21 -5.80 16.18
CA LYS A 116 7.92 -5.83 14.74
C LYS A 116 9.14 -6.28 13.95
N ILE A 117 10.31 -5.72 14.26
CA ILE A 117 11.58 -6.06 13.62
C ILE A 117 11.97 -7.50 13.92
N GLU A 118 11.90 -7.92 15.20
CA GLU A 118 12.21 -9.29 15.62
C GLU A 118 11.34 -10.33 14.89
N LEU A 119 10.02 -10.07 14.77
CA LEU A 119 9.13 -10.94 14.02
C LEU A 119 9.48 -11.00 12.53
N LEU A 120 9.74 -9.86 11.89
CA LEU A 120 10.10 -9.84 10.47
C LEU A 120 11.40 -10.60 10.21
N GLN A 121 12.41 -10.45 11.06
CA GLN A 121 13.65 -11.22 11.01
C GLN A 121 13.42 -12.72 11.23
N ALA A 122 12.52 -13.09 12.15
CA ALA A 122 12.15 -14.49 12.38
C ALA A 122 11.46 -15.10 11.14
N VAL A 123 10.60 -14.33 10.46
CA VAL A 123 9.94 -14.76 9.21
C VAL A 123 10.98 -14.88 8.08
N GLU A 124 11.87 -13.90 7.93
CA GLU A 124 12.96 -13.88 6.94
C GLU A 124 13.88 -15.10 7.10
N THR A 125 14.27 -15.41 8.34
CA THR A 125 15.20 -16.51 8.64
C THR A 125 14.52 -17.87 8.86
N GLY A 126 13.19 -17.93 8.81
CA GLY A 126 12.42 -19.16 9.01
C GLY A 126 12.44 -19.70 10.44
N ARG A 127 12.64 -18.82 11.43
CA ARG A 127 12.64 -19.13 12.88
C ARG A 127 11.26 -18.99 13.54
N VAL A 128 10.21 -18.84 12.73
CA VAL A 128 8.82 -18.91 13.20
C VAL A 128 8.36 -20.37 13.40
N PRO A 129 7.36 -20.62 14.26
CA PRO A 129 6.81 -21.96 14.45
C PRO A 129 6.31 -22.54 13.11
N LYS A 130 6.83 -23.71 12.73
CA LYS A 130 6.54 -24.32 11.41
C LYS A 130 5.09 -24.78 11.31
N GLU A 131 4.48 -25.09 12.44
CA GLU A 131 3.08 -25.53 12.57
C GLU A 131 2.11 -24.41 12.13
N LEU A 132 2.53 -23.14 12.27
CA LEU A 132 1.76 -21.97 11.84
C LEU A 132 1.96 -21.64 10.35
N TRP A 133 2.93 -22.29 9.68
CA TRP A 133 3.29 -22.05 8.28
C TRP A 133 3.27 -23.35 7.45
N PRO A 134 2.15 -24.10 7.41
CA PRO A 134 2.10 -25.42 6.79
C PRO A 134 2.16 -25.38 5.25
N ASP A 135 1.55 -24.36 4.63
CA ASP A 135 1.35 -24.28 3.19
C ASP A 135 2.42 -23.47 2.45
N VAL A 136 3.11 -22.58 3.16
CA VAL A 136 4.04 -21.62 2.57
C VAL A 136 5.25 -21.44 3.47
N SER A 137 6.44 -21.47 2.88
CA SER A 137 7.67 -21.15 3.59
C SER A 137 7.68 -19.68 4.01
N ALA A 138 7.89 -19.41 5.31
CA ALA A 138 7.99 -18.05 5.85
C ALA A 138 9.04 -17.20 5.12
N PRO A 139 10.28 -17.68 4.89
CA PRO A 139 11.26 -16.98 4.06
C PRO A 139 10.79 -16.72 2.63
N ALA A 140 10.09 -17.67 2.01
CA ALA A 140 9.60 -17.50 0.64
C ALA A 140 8.52 -16.40 0.55
N PHE A 141 7.62 -16.34 1.53
CA PHE A 141 6.66 -15.25 1.66
C PHE A 141 7.36 -13.91 1.84
N PHE A 142 8.30 -13.80 2.79
CA PHE A 142 9.04 -12.58 3.05
C PHE A 142 9.77 -12.08 1.80
N ASN A 143 10.47 -12.97 1.09
CA ASN A 143 11.20 -12.64 -0.14
C ASN A 143 10.29 -12.11 -1.25
N VAL A 144 9.06 -12.65 -1.39
CA VAL A 144 8.09 -12.14 -2.37
C VAL A 144 7.60 -10.74 -1.98
N VAL A 145 7.33 -10.49 -0.70
CA VAL A 145 6.94 -9.15 -0.21
C VAL A 145 8.08 -8.16 -0.44
N LEU A 146 9.29 -8.50 0.01
CA LEU A 146 10.50 -7.70 -0.19
C LEU A 146 10.72 -7.34 -1.67
N ALA A 147 10.73 -8.35 -2.54
CA ALA A 147 10.96 -8.13 -3.96
C ALA A 147 9.90 -7.20 -4.58
N HIS A 148 8.63 -7.36 -4.23
CA HIS A 148 7.57 -6.52 -4.78
C HIS A 148 7.56 -5.11 -4.19
N THR A 149 7.91 -4.93 -2.92
CA THR A 149 8.09 -3.61 -2.30
C THR A 149 9.21 -2.84 -2.99
N MET A 150 10.36 -3.49 -3.21
CA MET A 150 11.49 -2.90 -3.94
C MET A 150 11.12 -2.56 -5.38
N GLN A 151 10.44 -3.47 -6.10
CA GLN A 151 9.95 -3.19 -7.46
C GLN A 151 8.95 -2.04 -7.50
N SER A 152 8.10 -1.91 -6.48
CA SER A 152 7.16 -0.81 -6.37
C SER A 152 7.89 0.52 -6.20
N PHE A 153 8.87 0.57 -5.31
CA PHE A 153 9.56 1.80 -4.94
C PHE A 153 10.52 2.28 -6.02
N TYR A 154 11.33 1.40 -6.58
CA TYR A 154 12.32 1.75 -7.62
C TYR A 154 11.77 1.65 -9.05
N GLY A 155 10.56 1.12 -9.22
CA GLY A 155 9.91 0.99 -10.52
C GLY A 155 9.29 2.30 -11.05
N SER A 156 8.83 2.27 -12.30
CA SER A 156 8.14 3.41 -12.90
C SER A 156 6.78 3.65 -12.23
N PRO A 157 6.43 4.91 -11.89
CA PRO A 157 5.19 5.21 -11.16
C PRO A 157 3.90 4.79 -11.90
N ARG A 158 3.97 4.64 -13.23
CA ARG A 158 2.87 4.13 -14.06
C ARG A 158 2.34 2.77 -13.61
N HIS A 159 3.17 1.98 -12.93
CA HIS A 159 2.79 0.66 -12.42
C HIS A 159 2.02 0.71 -11.09
N GLY A 160 1.83 1.89 -10.51
CA GLY A 160 1.03 2.10 -9.29
C GLY A 160 1.84 2.25 -8.00
N GLY A 161 3.16 2.08 -8.08
CA GLY A 161 4.14 2.38 -7.03
C GLY A 161 4.85 3.70 -7.26
N ASN A 162 5.97 3.93 -6.55
CA ASN A 162 6.88 5.08 -6.70
C ASN A 162 6.17 6.42 -6.92
N ARG A 163 5.06 6.68 -6.22
CA ARG A 163 4.27 7.89 -6.45
C ARG A 163 5.11 9.15 -6.26
N GLY A 164 4.85 10.13 -7.12
CA GLY A 164 5.63 11.37 -7.13
C GLY A 164 7.11 11.16 -7.47
N TYR A 165 7.47 10.03 -8.12
CA TYR A 165 8.84 9.74 -8.52
C TYR A 165 9.81 9.80 -7.34
N ALA A 166 9.36 9.38 -6.14
CA ALA A 166 10.09 9.54 -4.89
C ALA A 166 11.50 8.93 -4.96
N SER A 167 11.63 7.69 -5.43
CA SER A 167 12.94 7.05 -5.56
C SER A 167 13.80 7.67 -6.67
N TYR A 168 13.20 8.20 -7.73
CA TYR A 168 13.97 8.83 -8.81
C TYR A 168 14.56 10.15 -8.34
N ARG A 169 13.76 10.95 -7.61
CA ARG A 169 14.24 12.17 -6.96
C ARG A 169 15.32 11.87 -5.91
N MET A 170 15.13 10.82 -5.11
CA MET A 170 16.13 10.34 -4.16
C MET A 170 17.46 10.01 -4.85
N LEU A 171 17.42 9.38 -6.02
CA LEU A 171 18.59 8.97 -6.79
C LEU A 171 19.14 10.07 -7.71
N GLY A 172 18.53 11.27 -7.74
CA GLY A 172 18.90 12.34 -8.66
C GLY A 172 18.69 12.01 -10.14
N LEU A 173 17.78 11.08 -10.44
CA LEU A 173 17.46 10.69 -11.81
C LEU A 173 16.44 11.66 -12.41
N ASP A 174 16.70 12.09 -13.63
CA ASP A 174 15.72 12.82 -14.43
C ASP A 174 14.46 11.97 -14.57
N GLN A 175 13.30 12.61 -14.37
CA GLN A 175 12.04 11.95 -14.67
C GLN A 175 12.09 11.53 -16.14
N PRO A 176 11.88 10.24 -16.47
CA PRO A 176 11.96 9.82 -17.86
C PRO A 176 10.92 10.62 -18.62
N VAL A 177 11.40 11.52 -19.48
CA VAL A 177 10.53 12.25 -20.40
C VAL A 177 9.83 11.17 -21.21
N ILE A 178 8.50 11.21 -21.27
CA ILE A 178 7.76 10.28 -22.12
C ILE A 178 8.07 10.69 -23.57
N ALA A 179 9.18 10.21 -24.09
CA ALA A 179 9.46 10.26 -25.51
C ALA A 179 8.38 9.40 -26.17
N GLY A 180 7.39 10.06 -26.79
CA GLY A 180 6.45 9.39 -27.67
C GLY A 180 7.23 8.51 -28.64
N GLN A 181 6.73 7.28 -28.87
CA GLN A 181 7.40 6.22 -29.62
C GLN A 181 8.43 6.74 -30.62
N ASN A 182 9.69 6.29 -30.52
CA ASN A 182 10.66 6.46 -31.61
C ASN A 182 10.09 5.80 -32.87
N ARG A 183 9.36 6.59 -33.66
CA ARG A 183 8.94 6.22 -35.01
C ARG A 183 10.17 6.40 -35.88
N TYR A 184 10.96 5.34 -36.00
CA TYR A 184 11.99 5.31 -37.03
C TYR A 184 11.29 5.39 -38.40
N PRO A 185 11.76 6.25 -39.33
CA PRO A 185 11.30 6.21 -40.70
C PRO A 185 11.55 4.81 -41.26
N LYS A 186 10.55 4.23 -41.94
CA LYS A 186 10.74 2.99 -42.68
C LYS A 186 11.77 3.26 -43.79
N ALA A 187 12.79 2.41 -43.86
CA ALA A 187 13.75 2.39 -44.95
C ALA A 187 13.08 2.06 -46.29
#